data_AF-A0A2X0MFC7-F1
#
_entry.id   AF-A0A2X0MFC7-F1
#
_cell.length_a   1.000
_cell.length_b   1.000
_cell.length_c   1.000
_cell.angle_alpha   90.00
_cell.angle_beta   90.00
_cell.angle_gamma   90.00
#
_symmetry.space_group_name_H-M   'P 1'
#
loop_
_entity.id
_entity.type
_entity.pdbx_description
1 polymer ?
#
loop_
_entity_poly.entity_id
_entity_poly.type
_entity_poly.pdbx_seq_one_letter_code
_entity_poly.pdbx_strand_id
1 'polypeptide(L)'
;MHLLKVPSLLVYWLRRPGWFCNTNVGSSSRSGSHQSSSQDLSRVGVAYDIACNLSSHLRRTPLISHNTRLEFALSSMHAYAHKWSCQVDFDPRFLPNFGLTDAEGAERLCASHRLENINRRASAYNKQHLAELGSPKLTKLIYRLKNAIKLKAEADRVIAEVVNRSAEWTVATLLEQ
;
A
#
# COMPACT_ATOMS: atom_id res chain seq x y z
N MET A 1 23.52 -9.89 2.71
CA MET A 1 22.72 -9.74 1.47
C MET A 1 22.23 -8.30 1.40
N HIS A 2 23.06 -7.41 0.84
CA HIS A 2 22.76 -5.98 0.78
C HIS A 2 21.77 -5.72 -0.36
N LEU A 3 20.50 -5.50 0.01
CA LEU A 3 19.49 -4.95 -0.90
C LEU A 3 19.83 -3.47 -1.15
N LEU A 4 20.71 -3.21 -2.10
CA LEU A 4 20.88 -1.88 -2.70
C LEU A 4 19.62 -1.60 -3.52
N LYS A 5 18.69 -0.88 -2.90
CA LYS A 5 17.53 -0.31 -3.55
C LYS A 5 18.03 0.78 -4.51
N VAL A 6 18.09 0.46 -5.80
CA VAL A 6 18.41 1.44 -6.85
C VAL A 6 17.24 2.43 -6.89
N PRO A 7 17.43 3.75 -6.65
CA PRO A 7 16.33 4.69 -6.65
C PRO A 7 15.86 4.92 -8.09
N SER A 8 14.57 4.67 -8.26
CA SER A 8 13.73 4.71 -9.46
C SER A 8 13.91 5.98 -10.27
N LEU A 9 14.73 5.92 -11.32
CA LEU A 9 14.84 6.99 -12.32
C LEU A 9 13.54 6.99 -13.13
N LEU A 10 12.57 7.84 -12.77
CA LEU A 10 11.32 7.97 -13.51
C LEU A 10 11.31 9.29 -14.29
N VAL A 11 11.67 9.22 -15.57
CA VAL A 11 11.45 10.32 -16.52
C VAL A 11 9.95 10.34 -16.84
N TYR A 12 9.24 11.36 -16.37
CA TYR A 12 7.88 11.62 -16.82
C TYR A 12 7.92 12.08 -18.28
N TRP A 13 7.64 11.18 -19.23
CA TRP A 13 7.17 11.57 -20.56
C TRP A 13 5.69 11.92 -20.45
N LEU A 14 5.37 13.21 -20.25
CA LEU A 14 4.03 13.74 -20.49
C LEU A 14 3.77 13.78 -22.02
N ARG A 15 3.64 12.60 -22.64
CA ARG A 15 3.12 12.49 -24.00
C ARG A 15 2.11 11.35 -24.10
N ARG A 16 0.97 11.54 -23.43
CA ARG A 16 -0.33 11.04 -23.89
C ARG A 16 -1.38 12.16 -23.78
N PRO A 17 -2.23 12.34 -24.80
CA PRO A 17 -3.25 13.39 -24.80
C PRO A 17 -4.38 12.95 -23.84
N GLY A 18 -4.64 13.73 -22.79
CA GLY A 18 -5.77 13.41 -21.90
C GLY A 18 -5.76 14.09 -20.53
N TRP A 19 -4.63 14.61 -20.06
CA TRP A 19 -4.55 15.41 -18.83
C TRP A 19 -4.00 16.78 -19.18
N PHE A 20 -4.86 17.62 -19.74
CA PHE A 20 -4.61 19.05 -19.91
C PHE A 20 -4.62 19.70 -18.52
N CYS A 21 -3.48 20.21 -18.06
CA CYS A 21 -3.49 21.43 -17.26
C CYS A 21 -2.96 22.54 -18.16
N ASN A 22 -3.91 23.25 -18.77
CA ASN A 22 -3.63 24.43 -19.57
C ASN A 22 -3.31 25.58 -18.60
N THR A 23 -2.09 26.11 -18.63
CA THR A 23 -1.82 27.46 -18.14
C THR A 23 -1.42 28.33 -19.31
N ASN A 24 -2.39 28.71 -20.13
CA ASN A 24 -2.36 30.00 -20.80
C ASN A 24 -2.51 31.07 -19.71
N VAL A 25 -1.41 31.55 -19.16
CA VAL A 25 -1.38 32.85 -18.47
C VAL A 25 -0.78 33.85 -19.46
N GLY A 26 -1.66 34.68 -20.02
CA GLY A 26 -1.39 35.68 -21.05
C GLY A 26 -2.50 35.62 -22.09
N SER A 27 -3.41 36.57 -22.24
CA SER A 27 -3.17 38.00 -22.18
C SER A 27 -4.47 38.75 -21.95
N SER A 28 -4.40 39.74 -21.04
CA SER A 28 -5.25 40.92 -21.07
C SER A 28 -5.17 41.57 -22.45
N SER A 29 -6.31 41.85 -23.05
CA SER A 29 -6.43 42.57 -24.32
C SER A 29 -5.81 43.97 -24.21
N ARG A 30 -4.61 44.16 -24.76
CA ARG A 30 -4.15 45.46 -25.26
C ARG A 30 -3.36 45.26 -26.54
N SER A 31 -3.86 45.95 -27.56
CA SER A 31 -3.44 45.99 -28.95
C SER A 31 -1.94 46.31 -29.09
N GLY A 32 -1.24 45.56 -29.95
CA GLY A 32 0.16 45.84 -30.28
C GLY A 32 0.74 44.77 -31.19
N SER A 33 0.82 45.08 -32.47
CA SER A 33 1.42 44.28 -33.55
C SER A 33 2.92 44.06 -33.35
N HIS A 34 3.37 42.81 -33.15
CA HIS A 34 4.74 42.40 -33.51
C HIS A 34 4.78 40.90 -33.86
N GLN A 35 5.51 40.59 -34.93
CA GLN A 35 5.64 39.28 -35.56
C GLN A 35 6.11 38.20 -34.56
N SER A 36 5.27 37.20 -34.30
CA SER A 36 5.65 36.01 -33.53
C SER A 36 6.30 34.98 -34.46
N SER A 37 7.63 34.99 -34.48
CA SER A 37 8.44 33.83 -34.84
C SER A 37 9.01 33.19 -33.56
N SER A 38 8.14 32.81 -32.62
CA SER A 38 8.57 32.13 -31.39
C SER A 38 8.44 30.62 -31.56
N GLN A 39 9.57 29.95 -31.76
CA GLN A 39 9.68 28.51 -31.51
C GLN A 39 9.46 28.27 -30.02
N ASP A 40 8.23 27.95 -29.63
CA ASP A 40 7.88 27.66 -28.25
C ASP A 40 8.41 26.27 -27.88
N LEU A 41 9.66 26.22 -27.41
CA LEU A 41 10.34 24.99 -27.02
C LEU A 41 9.71 24.47 -25.72
N SER A 42 8.84 23.47 -25.86
CA SER A 42 8.24 22.78 -24.70
C SER A 42 9.31 22.30 -23.72
N ARG A 43 9.19 22.74 -22.45
CA ARG A 43 10.01 22.29 -21.32
C ARG A 43 9.45 20.98 -20.77
N VAL A 44 10.34 20.10 -20.31
CA VAL A 44 10.01 18.79 -19.76
C VAL A 44 10.43 18.75 -18.30
N GLY A 45 9.46 18.56 -17.42
CA GLY A 45 9.67 18.34 -15.99
C GLY A 45 10.08 16.89 -15.70
N VAL A 46 11.15 16.70 -14.92
CA VAL A 46 11.64 15.41 -14.43
C VAL A 46 11.65 15.43 -12.90
N ALA A 47 10.75 14.68 -12.29
CA ALA A 47 10.78 14.46 -10.84
C ALA A 47 11.65 13.25 -10.50
N TYR A 48 12.61 13.41 -9.58
CA TYR A 48 13.48 12.33 -9.13
C TYR A 48 13.94 12.54 -7.69
N ASP A 49 14.08 11.48 -6.90
CA ASP A 49 14.36 11.55 -5.46
C ASP A 49 15.69 12.24 -5.12
N ILE A 50 16.63 12.23 -6.07
CA ILE A 50 17.95 12.88 -5.97
C ILE A 50 18.13 13.97 -7.05
N ALA A 51 17.04 14.59 -7.49
CA ALA A 51 17.04 15.64 -8.50
C ALA A 51 18.04 16.76 -8.23
N CYS A 52 18.23 17.17 -6.97
CA CYS A 52 19.20 18.19 -6.57
C CYS A 52 20.66 17.79 -6.89
N ASN A 53 21.02 16.53 -6.64
CA ASN A 53 22.33 15.96 -6.91
C ASN A 53 22.51 15.74 -8.41
N LEU A 54 21.49 15.19 -9.08
CA LEU A 54 21.49 14.95 -10.51
C LEU A 54 21.64 16.26 -11.29
N SER A 55 20.84 17.28 -10.96
CA SER A 55 20.90 18.61 -11.57
C SER A 55 22.28 19.25 -11.38
N SER A 56 22.87 19.12 -10.19
CA SER A 56 24.23 19.61 -9.91
C SER A 56 25.31 18.86 -10.69
N HIS A 57 25.17 17.55 -10.85
CA HIS A 57 26.08 16.72 -11.64
C HIS A 57 26.00 17.09 -13.13
N LEU A 58 24.78 17.18 -13.68
CA LEU A 58 24.55 17.52 -15.08
C LEU A 58 25.04 18.91 -15.45
N ARG A 59 25.00 19.89 -14.54
CA ARG A 59 25.62 21.21 -14.76
C ARG A 59 27.13 21.15 -14.89
N ARG A 60 27.79 20.15 -14.30
CA ARG A 60 29.26 20.01 -14.26
C ARG A 60 29.79 19.07 -15.35
N THR A 61 28.93 18.21 -15.90
CA THR A 61 29.32 17.24 -16.92
C THR A 61 28.89 17.70 -18.32
N PRO A 62 29.77 17.68 -19.33
CA PRO A 62 29.42 18.00 -20.71
C PRO A 62 28.59 16.90 -21.42
N LEU A 63 28.25 15.81 -20.72
CA LEU A 63 27.60 14.61 -21.28
C LEU A 63 26.19 14.86 -21.84
N ILE A 64 25.47 15.83 -21.26
CA ILE A 64 24.19 16.29 -21.78
C ILE A 64 24.37 17.77 -22.00
N SER A 65 24.81 18.14 -23.21
CA SER A 65 24.84 19.53 -23.69
C SER A 65 23.60 20.25 -23.18
N HIS A 66 23.81 21.26 -22.31
CA HIS A 66 22.79 22.00 -21.55
C HIS A 66 21.39 21.87 -22.16
N ASN A 67 20.67 20.82 -21.78
CA ASN A 67 19.29 20.65 -22.23
C ASN A 67 18.49 21.67 -21.45
N THR A 68 18.48 22.92 -21.94
CA THR A 68 17.74 24.06 -21.39
C THR A 68 16.25 23.77 -21.26
N ARG A 69 15.79 22.68 -21.88
CA ARG A 69 14.44 22.16 -21.86
C ARG A 69 14.11 21.27 -20.65
N LEU A 70 15.09 20.74 -19.91
CA LEU A 70 14.81 19.91 -18.73
C LEU A 70 14.72 20.75 -17.46
N GLU A 71 13.64 20.56 -16.71
CA GLU A 71 13.48 21.10 -15.35
C GLU A 71 13.40 19.93 -14.36
N PHE A 72 14.18 19.97 -13.29
CA PHE A 72 14.24 18.89 -12.32
C PHE A 72 13.48 19.28 -11.05
N ALA A 73 12.71 18.33 -10.48
CA ALA A 73 12.03 18.50 -9.21
C ALA A 73 12.26 17.29 -8.29
N LEU A 74 12.13 17.50 -6.99
CA LEU A 74 11.95 16.45 -6.01
C LEU A 74 10.46 16.11 -5.91
N SER A 75 10.12 14.91 -5.44
CA SER A 75 8.77 14.67 -4.92
C SER A 75 8.55 15.51 -3.66
N SER A 76 7.33 15.99 -3.41
CA SER A 76 7.01 16.79 -2.21
C SER A 76 7.38 16.07 -0.90
N MET A 77 7.12 14.76 -0.81
CA MET A 77 7.61 13.93 0.29
C MET A 77 9.14 13.89 0.40
N HIS A 78 9.82 13.70 -0.73
CA HIS A 78 11.28 13.59 -0.75
C HIS A 78 11.97 14.94 -0.48
N ALA A 79 11.38 16.07 -0.88
CA ALA A 79 11.93 17.40 -0.66
C ALA A 79 12.29 17.63 0.82
N TYR A 80 11.39 17.27 1.75
CA TYR A 80 11.62 17.44 3.18
C TYR A 80 12.80 16.62 3.75
N ALA A 81 13.20 15.54 3.08
CA ALA A 81 14.37 14.75 3.47
C ALA A 81 15.71 15.38 3.04
N HIS A 82 15.67 16.42 2.20
CA HIS A 82 16.85 17.18 1.78
C HIS A 82 17.03 18.45 2.60
N LYS A 83 18.23 19.06 2.47
CA LYS A 83 18.54 20.38 3.04
C LYS A 83 17.52 21.44 2.58
N TRP A 84 17.32 22.46 3.41
CA TRP A 84 16.37 23.56 3.17
C TRP A 84 16.48 24.18 1.76
N SER A 85 17.71 24.41 1.25
CA SER A 85 17.88 24.97 -0.10
C SER A 85 17.24 24.07 -1.17
N CYS A 86 17.34 22.75 -1.04
CA CYS A 86 16.74 21.82 -1.99
C CYS A 86 15.21 21.82 -1.91
N GLN A 87 14.63 22.07 -0.74
CA GLN A 87 13.19 22.21 -0.58
C GLN A 87 12.66 23.43 -1.33
N VAL A 88 13.39 24.54 -1.31
CA VAL A 88 12.98 25.75 -2.03
C VAL A 88 13.24 25.61 -3.53
N ASP A 89 14.42 25.10 -3.91
CA ASP A 89 14.88 25.09 -5.31
C ASP A 89 14.23 23.99 -6.17
N PHE A 90 13.79 22.88 -5.57
CA PHE A 90 13.33 21.69 -6.28
C PHE A 90 11.92 21.23 -5.88
N ASP A 91 11.19 21.96 -5.04
CA ASP A 91 9.79 21.61 -4.76
C ASP A 91 8.92 21.90 -5.98
N PRO A 92 8.12 20.93 -6.46
CA PRO A 92 7.37 21.05 -7.69
C PRO A 92 6.31 22.16 -7.64
N ARG A 93 5.89 22.61 -6.45
CA ARG A 93 4.95 23.73 -6.26
C ARG A 93 5.59 25.09 -6.54
N PHE A 94 6.92 25.17 -6.49
CA PHE A 94 7.68 26.38 -6.83
C PHE A 94 8.22 26.34 -8.26
N LEU A 95 8.01 25.25 -8.99
CA LEU A 95 8.51 25.07 -10.35
C LEU A 95 7.39 25.25 -11.39
N PRO A 96 7.52 26.20 -12.33
CA PRO A 96 6.43 26.58 -13.22
C PRO A 96 6.00 25.46 -14.17
N ASN A 97 6.89 24.53 -14.55
CA ASN A 97 6.57 23.48 -15.52
C ASN A 97 6.04 22.19 -14.88
N PHE A 98 5.82 22.18 -13.56
CA PHE A 98 5.22 21.06 -12.83
C PHE A 98 3.72 21.27 -12.55
N GLY A 99 3.22 22.50 -12.71
CA GLY A 99 1.81 22.83 -12.46
C GLY A 99 1.43 22.55 -11.00
N LEU A 100 0.26 21.93 -10.79
CA LEU A 100 -0.25 21.61 -9.45
C LEU A 100 0.17 20.20 -8.96
N THR A 101 1.15 19.55 -9.61
CA THR A 101 1.60 18.23 -9.18
C THR A 101 2.53 18.31 -7.97
N ASP A 102 2.39 17.36 -7.06
CA ASP A 102 3.33 17.13 -5.95
C ASP A 102 4.45 16.14 -6.32
N ALA A 103 4.42 15.61 -7.54
CA ALA A 103 5.32 14.58 -8.05
C ALA A 103 5.36 13.27 -7.23
N GLU A 104 4.25 12.89 -6.59
CA GLU A 104 4.14 11.64 -5.80
C GLU A 104 3.44 10.48 -6.52
N GLY A 105 3.09 10.66 -7.80
CA GLY A 105 2.26 9.70 -8.53
C GLY A 105 2.83 8.28 -8.55
N ALA A 106 4.15 8.13 -8.69
CA ALA A 106 4.81 6.83 -8.69
C ALA A 106 4.64 6.09 -7.35
N GLU A 107 4.86 6.79 -6.23
CA GLU A 107 4.72 6.22 -4.89
C GLU A 107 3.26 5.82 -4.60
N ARG A 108 2.29 6.63 -5.04
CA ARG A 108 0.86 6.31 -4.92
C ARG A 108 0.48 5.05 -5.69
N LEU A 109 1.00 4.90 -6.92
CA LEU A 109 0.79 3.69 -7.72
C LEU A 109 1.43 2.47 -7.07
N CYS A 110 2.67 2.60 -6.59
CA CYS A 110 3.36 1.52 -5.88
C CYS A 110 2.61 1.10 -4.61
N ALA A 111 2.10 2.07 -3.82
CA ALA A 111 1.30 1.80 -2.64
C ALA A 111 -0.02 1.09 -2.99
N SER A 112 -0.72 1.55 -4.02
CA SER A 112 -1.96 0.93 -4.52
C SER A 112 -1.74 -0.52 -4.93
N HIS A 113 -0.71 -0.79 -5.75
CA HIS A 113 -0.36 -2.14 -6.18
C HIS A 113 0.06 -3.02 -4.98
N ARG A 114 0.74 -2.46 -3.98
CA ARG A 114 1.11 -3.20 -2.77
C ARG A 114 -0.13 -3.58 -1.97
N LEU A 115 -1.07 -2.67 -1.80
CA LEU A 115 -2.34 -2.91 -1.11
C LEU A 115 -3.17 -3.98 -1.83
N GLU A 116 -3.29 -3.91 -3.15
CA GLU A 116 -3.97 -4.92 -3.96
C GLU A 116 -3.36 -6.32 -3.73
N ASN A 117 -2.02 -6.42 -3.75
CA ASN A 117 -1.33 -7.68 -3.52
C ASN A 117 -1.53 -8.21 -2.08
N ILE A 118 -1.61 -7.32 -1.09
CA ILE A 118 -1.93 -7.71 0.30
C ILE A 118 -3.36 -8.26 0.36
N ASN A 119 -4.32 -7.53 -0.20
CA ASN A 119 -5.73 -7.94 -0.22
C ASN A 119 -5.92 -9.28 -0.94
N ARG A 120 -5.21 -9.51 -2.06
CA ARG A 120 -5.24 -10.79 -2.77
C ARG A 120 -4.74 -11.94 -1.91
N ARG A 121 -3.63 -11.75 -1.20
CA ARG A 121 -3.06 -12.78 -0.29
C ARG A 121 -3.98 -13.05 0.89
N ALA A 122 -4.52 -12.00 1.51
CA ALA A 122 -5.47 -12.12 2.62
C ALA A 122 -6.74 -12.87 2.17
N SER A 123 -7.28 -12.55 0.98
CA SER A 123 -8.43 -13.25 0.42
C SER A 123 -8.13 -14.74 0.16
N ALA A 124 -6.96 -15.08 -0.38
CA ALA A 124 -6.56 -16.46 -0.60
C ALA A 124 -6.45 -17.24 0.72
N TYR A 125 -5.83 -16.64 1.74
CA TYR A 125 -5.75 -17.21 3.09
C TYR A 125 -7.14 -17.44 3.69
N ASN A 126 -8.02 -16.44 3.61
CA ASN A 126 -9.39 -16.55 4.12
C ASN A 126 -10.17 -17.67 3.42
N LYS A 127 -10.03 -17.81 2.10
CA LYS A 127 -10.64 -18.91 1.33
C LYS A 127 -10.15 -20.27 1.79
N GLN A 128 -8.85 -20.42 2.01
CA GLN A 128 -8.27 -21.67 2.52
C GLN A 128 -8.81 -21.99 3.93
N HIS A 129 -8.81 -21.01 4.83
CA HIS A 129 -9.29 -21.19 6.20
C HIS A 129 -10.78 -21.58 6.24
N LEU A 130 -11.62 -20.95 5.41
CA LEU A 130 -13.03 -21.32 5.27
C LEU A 130 -13.20 -22.76 4.74
N ALA A 131 -12.36 -23.19 3.80
CA ALA A 131 -12.37 -24.56 3.29
C ALA A 131 -11.96 -25.58 4.38
N GLU A 132 -11.02 -25.23 5.26
CA GLU A 132 -10.62 -26.06 6.40
C GLU A 132 -11.74 -26.19 7.44
N LEU A 133 -12.45 -25.10 7.73
CA LEU A 133 -13.63 -25.09 8.61
C LEU A 133 -14.77 -25.98 8.06
N GLY A 134 -14.94 -25.99 6.74
CA GLY A 134 -15.90 -26.86 6.04
C GLY A 134 -15.40 -28.29 5.82
N SER A 135 -14.20 -28.65 6.29
CA SER A 135 -13.59 -29.93 5.92
C SER A 135 -14.34 -31.13 6.53
N PRO A 136 -14.53 -32.24 5.77
CA PRO A 136 -15.19 -33.44 6.30
C PRO A 136 -14.48 -34.01 7.53
N LYS A 137 -13.15 -33.81 7.62
CA LYS A 137 -12.33 -34.20 8.77
C LYS A 137 -12.75 -33.43 10.02
N LEU A 138 -12.89 -32.10 9.92
CA LEU A 138 -13.32 -31.27 11.04
C LEU A 138 -14.77 -31.56 11.44
N THR A 139 -15.68 -31.71 10.48
CA THR A 139 -17.07 -32.10 10.73
C THR A 139 -17.17 -33.44 11.47
N LYS A 140 -16.39 -34.44 11.04
CA LYS A 140 -16.33 -35.75 11.70
C LYS A 140 -15.76 -35.66 13.11
N LEU A 141 -14.75 -34.81 13.33
CA LEU A 141 -14.18 -34.57 14.65
C LEU A 141 -15.20 -33.90 15.58
N ILE A 142 -15.90 -32.86 15.12
CA ILE A 142 -16.98 -32.19 15.87
C ILE A 142 -18.06 -33.19 16.25
N TYR A 143 -18.49 -34.05 15.33
CA TYR A 143 -19.49 -35.09 15.60
C TYR A 143 -19.00 -36.07 16.69
N ARG A 144 -17.76 -36.55 16.59
CA ARG A 144 -17.15 -37.43 17.61
C ARG A 144 -17.10 -36.76 18.98
N LEU A 145 -16.72 -35.49 19.03
CA LEU A 145 -16.67 -34.72 20.28
C LEU A 145 -18.06 -34.57 20.90
N LYS A 146 -19.08 -34.23 20.11
CA LYS A 146 -20.47 -34.15 20.56
C LYS A 146 -20.96 -35.48 21.14
N ASN A 147 -20.67 -36.60 20.46
CA ASN A 147 -21.03 -37.93 20.96
C ASN A 147 -20.30 -38.28 22.25
N ALA A 148 -19.01 -37.98 22.36
CA ALA A 148 -18.24 -38.22 23.58
C ALA A 148 -18.80 -37.44 24.78
N ILE A 149 -19.18 -36.18 24.59
CA ILE A 149 -19.82 -35.36 25.63
C ILE A 149 -21.15 -35.99 26.07
N LYS A 150 -21.97 -36.45 25.12
CA LYS A 150 -23.24 -37.13 25.42
C LYS A 150 -23.02 -38.41 26.24
N LEU A 151 -22.06 -39.24 25.83
CA LEU A 151 -21.74 -40.50 26.53
C LEU A 151 -21.19 -40.23 27.93
N LYS A 152 -20.35 -39.20 28.10
CA LYS A 152 -19.86 -38.79 29.41
C LYS A 152 -21.01 -38.39 30.33
N ALA A 153 -21.94 -37.56 29.84
CA ALA A 153 -23.09 -37.13 30.63
C ALA A 153 -23.99 -38.30 31.05
N GLU A 154 -24.16 -39.31 30.18
CA GLU A 154 -24.92 -40.51 30.51
C GLU A 154 -24.20 -41.39 31.53
N ALA A 155 -22.90 -41.59 31.37
CA ALA A 155 -22.10 -42.33 32.35
C ALA A 155 -22.13 -41.65 33.73
N ASP A 156 -22.00 -40.32 33.78
CA ASP A 156 -22.09 -39.54 35.02
C ASP A 156 -23.46 -39.74 35.71
N ARG A 157 -24.55 -39.86 34.94
CA ARG A 157 -25.90 -40.16 35.48
C ARG A 157 -26.01 -41.57 36.06
N VAL A 158 -25.52 -42.58 35.33
CA VAL A 158 -25.54 -43.98 35.80
C VAL A 158 -24.68 -44.14 37.05
N ILE A 159 -23.51 -43.50 37.08
CA ILE A 159 -22.64 -43.49 38.27
C ILE A 159 -23.39 -42.88 39.46
N ALA A 160 -24.09 -41.75 39.28
CA ALA A 160 -24.86 -41.13 40.35
C ALA A 160 -25.99 -42.05 40.87
N GLU A 161 -26.70 -42.75 39.98
CA GLU A 161 -27.74 -43.71 40.36
C GLU A 161 -27.16 -44.88 41.18
N VAL A 162 -26.07 -45.49 40.70
CA VAL A 162 -25.41 -46.62 41.38
C VAL A 162 -24.91 -46.20 42.76
N VAL A 163 -24.31 -45.02 42.87
CA VAL A 163 -23.85 -44.47 44.15
C VAL A 163 -25.04 -44.26 45.11
N ASN A 164 -26.16 -43.73 44.63
CA ASN A 164 -27.35 -43.53 45.46
C ASN A 164 -27.94 -44.86 45.95
N ARG A 165 -28.10 -45.85 45.05
CA ARG A 165 -28.60 -47.19 45.42
C ARG A 165 -27.68 -47.91 46.40
N SER A 166 -26.36 -47.74 46.25
CA SER A 166 -25.39 -48.30 47.19
C SER A 166 -25.54 -47.67 48.59
N ALA A 167 -25.74 -46.36 48.65
CA ALA A 167 -26.01 -45.67 49.92
C ALA A 167 -27.29 -46.19 50.61
N GLU A 168 -28.37 -46.42 49.84
CA GLU A 168 -29.62 -47.01 50.35
C GLU A 168 -29.42 -48.44 50.88
N TRP A 169 -28.69 -49.29 50.15
CA TRP A 169 -28.36 -50.65 50.60
C TRP A 169 -27.54 -50.66 51.89
N THR A 170 -26.59 -49.74 52.02
CA THR A 170 -25.76 -49.61 53.23
C THR A 170 -26.59 -49.20 54.44
N VAL A 171 -27.59 -48.32 54.26
CA VAL A 171 -28.52 -47.93 55.33
C VAL A 171 -29.46 -49.08 55.70
N ALA A 172 -30.02 -49.78 54.71
CA ALA A 172 -30.92 -50.92 54.96
C ALA A 172 -30.21 -52.07 55.70
N THR A 173 -28.98 -52.40 55.30
CA THR A 173 -28.17 -53.43 55.99
C THR A 173 -27.76 -53.05 57.41
N LEU A 174 -27.62 -51.75 57.72
CA LEU A 174 -27.35 -51.28 59.08
C LEU A 174 -28.59 -51.28 59.99
N LEU A 175 -29.80 -51.22 59.42
CA LEU A 175 -31.06 -51.24 60.18
C LEU A 175 -31.55 -52.67 60.52
N GLU A 176 -31.00 -53.69 59.86
CA GLU A 176 -31.32 -55.11 60.09
C GLU A 176 -30.40 -55.80 61.12
N GLN A 177 -29.46 -55.09 61.74
CA GLN A 177 -28.59 -55.56 62.84
C GLN A 177 -29.04 -55.01 64.20
#